data_AF-A0A151L2G4-F1
#
_entry.id   AF-A0A151L2G4-F1
#
_cell.length_a   1.000
_cell.length_b   1.000
_cell.length_c   1.000
_cell.angle_alpha   90.00
_cell.angle_beta   90.00
_cell.angle_gamma   90.00
#
_symmetry.space_group_name_H-M   'P 1'
#
loop_
_entity.id
_entity.type
_entity.pdbx_description
1 polymer ?
#
loop_
_entity_poly.entity_id
_entity_poly.type
_entity_poly.pdbx_seq_one_letter_code
_entity_poly.pdbx_strand_id
1 'polypeptide(L)'
;NDGFFITGDVVQVNDNGSLKFLDRSKGLVKLSQGEYIETEMLNNLYSQIPFVNFCVVYGDDSMDGPLAIISVDKSLLFTSLKNDNMLEKTGVNEKNYEDKLIDETLNETIYVDYVKEKMMELYKGTNLSRYNIINHIYLTSKIWDTNNYLTPTLKVKRFHLFKDFSFYIDIVKQKYVDKLKGNNSSSVNNGKKDEKKEEKDSKKLSNESISKGHPNDMRKHENHVENKKVKLRVTNNTQEHERNK
;
A
#
# COMPACT_ATOMS: atom_id res chain seq x y z
N ASN A 1 6.18 20.90 -37.22
CA ASN A 1 6.82 19.57 -37.15
C ASN A 1 8.14 19.74 -37.88
N ASP A 2 9.16 20.16 -37.15
CA ASP A 2 10.25 20.98 -37.72
C ASP A 2 11.46 20.11 -38.15
N GLY A 3 11.23 18.81 -38.39
CA GLY A 3 12.22 17.86 -38.89
C GLY A 3 13.16 17.24 -37.85
N PHE A 4 13.07 17.64 -36.57
CA PHE A 4 13.94 17.11 -35.52
C PHE A 4 13.55 15.71 -35.03
N PHE A 5 14.55 14.88 -34.77
CA PHE A 5 14.37 13.55 -34.18
C PHE A 5 14.08 13.66 -32.68
N ILE A 6 12.96 13.08 -32.24
CA ILE A 6 12.54 13.06 -30.83
C ILE A 6 13.22 11.87 -30.15
N THR A 7 14.30 12.13 -29.40
CA THR A 7 15.07 11.10 -28.69
C THR A 7 14.26 10.43 -27.56
N GLY A 8 13.28 11.16 -27.03
CA GLY A 8 12.51 10.77 -25.86
C GLY A 8 13.28 10.93 -24.55
N ASP A 9 14.40 11.65 -24.55
CA ASP A 9 15.19 12.00 -23.36
C ASP A 9 14.84 13.41 -22.87
N VAL A 10 14.72 13.56 -21.56
CA VAL A 10 14.58 14.83 -20.85
C VAL A 10 15.96 15.21 -20.35
N VAL A 11 16.42 16.39 -20.76
CA VAL A 11 17.74 16.91 -20.41
C VAL A 11 17.65 18.32 -19.88
N GLN A 12 18.53 18.67 -18.95
CA GLN A 12 18.80 20.04 -18.57
C GLN A 12 19.94 20.58 -19.43
N VAL A 13 19.74 21.73 -20.06
CA VAL A 13 20.81 22.50 -20.71
C VAL A 13 21.47 23.36 -19.63
N ASN A 14 22.74 23.12 -19.35
CA ASN A 14 23.52 23.90 -18.39
C ASN A 14 24.01 25.21 -19.03
N ASP A 15 24.39 26.19 -18.21
CA ASP A 15 24.85 27.52 -18.68
C ASP A 15 26.07 27.45 -19.62
N ASN A 16 26.88 26.40 -19.51
CA ASN A 16 28.04 26.15 -20.38
C ASN A 16 27.69 25.40 -21.68
N GLY A 17 26.40 25.19 -21.98
CA GLY A 17 25.92 24.47 -23.15
C GLY A 17 25.99 22.94 -23.06
N SER A 18 26.47 22.37 -21.95
CA SER A 18 26.43 20.91 -21.74
C SER A 18 25.03 20.42 -21.40
N LEU A 19 24.74 19.16 -21.72
CA LEU A 19 23.47 18.51 -21.38
C LEU A 19 23.64 17.59 -20.18
N LYS A 20 22.76 17.72 -19.20
CA LYS A 20 22.62 16.77 -18.09
C LYS A 20 21.38 15.91 -18.33
N PHE A 21 21.56 14.60 -18.41
CA PHE A 21 20.45 13.65 -18.48
C PHE A 21 19.63 13.74 -17.19
N LEU A 22 18.33 13.95 -17.34
CA LEU A 22 17.39 13.91 -16.22
C LEU A 22 16.66 12.57 -16.21
N ASP A 23 15.89 12.26 -17.26
CA ASP A 23 15.10 11.01 -17.34
C ASP A 23 14.65 10.75 -18.80
N ARG A 24 14.00 9.62 -19.07
CA ARG A 24 13.19 9.40 -20.26
C ARG A 24 11.86 10.13 -20.11
N SER A 25 11.39 10.73 -21.19
CA SER A 25 10.07 11.39 -21.30
C SER A 25 8.89 10.51 -20.86
N LYS A 26 9.03 9.18 -20.91
CA LYS A 26 8.02 8.21 -20.46
C LYS A 26 8.16 7.79 -18.99
N GLY A 27 9.29 8.11 -18.35
CA GLY A 27 9.57 7.84 -16.94
C GLY A 27 9.12 8.98 -16.02
N LEU A 28 9.17 10.22 -16.54
CA LEU A 28 8.81 11.42 -15.80
C LEU A 28 7.31 11.73 -15.92
N VAL A 29 6.63 11.82 -14.78
CA VAL A 29 5.19 12.04 -14.68
C VAL A 29 4.92 13.31 -13.88
N LYS A 30 4.00 14.14 -14.36
CA LYS A 30 3.50 15.32 -13.65
C LYS A 30 2.31 14.94 -12.78
N LEU A 31 2.35 15.31 -11.50
CA LEU A 31 1.24 15.17 -10.55
C LEU A 31 0.35 16.41 -10.55
N SER A 32 -0.86 16.30 -9.98
CA SER A 32 -1.88 17.36 -9.94
C SER A 32 -1.42 18.67 -9.29
N GLN A 33 -0.52 18.60 -8.30
CA GLN A 33 0.08 19.75 -7.62
C GLN A 33 1.22 20.43 -8.42
N GLY A 34 1.58 19.89 -9.59
CA GLY A 34 2.64 20.44 -10.45
C GLY A 34 4.03 19.85 -10.23
N GLU A 35 4.21 19.01 -9.21
CA GLU A 35 5.46 18.28 -8.96
C GLU A 35 5.65 17.15 -9.98
N TYR A 36 6.91 16.85 -10.32
CA TYR A 36 7.26 15.75 -11.23
C TYR A 36 7.89 14.60 -10.45
N ILE A 37 7.51 13.38 -10.79
CA ILE A 37 8.08 12.15 -10.25
C ILE A 37 8.72 11.32 -11.36
N GLU A 38 9.88 10.75 -11.07
CA GLU A 38 10.56 9.79 -11.94
C GLU A 38 10.19 8.36 -11.51
N THR A 39 9.31 7.74 -12.30
CA THR A 39 8.77 6.41 -11.98
C THR A 39 9.83 5.32 -12.03
N GLU A 40 10.83 5.42 -12.91
CA GLU A 40 11.93 4.45 -13.01
C GLU A 40 12.82 4.46 -11.76
N MET A 41 13.17 5.64 -11.27
CA MET A 41 13.93 5.80 -10.04
C MET A 41 13.21 5.13 -8.86
N LEU A 42 11.89 5.33 -8.73
CA LEU A 42 11.11 4.70 -7.66
C LEU A 42 10.97 3.18 -7.84
N ASN A 43 10.81 2.69 -9.08
CA ASN A 43 10.86 1.26 -9.38
C ASN A 43 12.19 0.66 -8.91
N ASN A 44 13.31 1.29 -9.28
CA ASN A 44 14.66 0.85 -8.96
C ASN A 44 14.95 0.91 -7.46
N LEU A 45 14.46 1.93 -6.76
CA LEU A 45 14.60 2.06 -5.31
C LEU A 45 13.93 0.89 -4.61
N TYR A 46 12.65 0.64 -4.88
CA TYR A 46 11.88 -0.36 -4.15
C TYR A 46 12.11 -1.80 -4.62
N SER A 47 12.69 -2.00 -5.80
CA SER A 47 13.16 -3.32 -6.24
C SER A 47 14.38 -3.82 -5.45
N GLN A 48 14.99 -2.98 -4.60
CA GLN A 48 16.07 -3.39 -3.68
C GLN A 48 15.54 -4.17 -2.47
N ILE A 49 14.21 -4.16 -2.23
CA ILE A 49 13.61 -4.93 -1.14
C ILE A 49 13.72 -6.42 -1.50
N PRO A 50 14.31 -7.29 -0.63
CA PRO A 50 14.71 -8.64 -1.02
C PRO A 50 13.63 -9.53 -1.61
N PHE A 51 12.38 -9.36 -1.18
CA PHE A 51 11.24 -10.16 -1.63
C PHE A 51 10.46 -9.54 -2.79
N VAL A 52 10.85 -8.38 -3.31
CA VAL A 52 10.18 -7.72 -4.43
C VAL A 52 10.77 -8.23 -5.74
N ASN A 53 9.94 -8.87 -6.56
CA ASN A 53 10.31 -9.28 -7.92
C ASN A 53 10.29 -8.09 -8.88
N PHE A 54 9.21 -7.31 -8.84
CA PHE A 54 9.02 -6.13 -9.67
C PHE A 54 8.22 -5.07 -8.91
N CYS A 55 8.72 -3.83 -8.90
CA CYS A 55 7.94 -2.66 -8.50
C CYS A 55 7.60 -1.84 -9.74
N VAL A 56 6.33 -1.51 -9.92
CA VAL A 56 5.86 -0.69 -11.04
C VAL A 56 5.02 0.46 -10.51
N VAL A 57 5.63 1.64 -10.51
CA VAL A 57 5.04 2.90 -10.10
C VAL A 57 4.14 3.45 -11.19
N TYR A 58 3.01 3.99 -10.76
CA TYR A 58 2.05 4.70 -11.57
C TYR A 58 1.74 6.06 -10.95
N GLY A 59 1.57 7.06 -11.79
CA GLY A 59 1.01 8.34 -11.45
C GLY A 59 0.49 9.01 -12.72
N ASP A 60 -0.37 10.01 -12.54
CA ASP A 60 -0.77 10.93 -13.59
C ASP A 60 -1.14 12.29 -13.00
N ASP A 61 -1.56 13.21 -13.87
CA ASP A 61 -1.90 14.59 -13.55
C ASP A 61 -3.20 14.75 -12.75
N SER A 62 -3.96 13.67 -12.53
CA SER A 62 -5.15 13.65 -11.67
C SER A 62 -4.84 13.28 -10.22
N MET A 63 -3.63 12.79 -9.94
CA MET A 63 -3.22 12.25 -8.64
C MET A 63 -2.30 13.23 -7.90
N ASP A 64 -2.37 13.29 -6.56
CA ASP A 64 -1.46 14.13 -5.75
C ASP A 64 -0.23 13.38 -5.18
N GLY A 65 -0.14 12.08 -5.49
CA GLY A 65 0.99 11.23 -5.17
C GLY A 65 0.97 9.90 -5.95
N PRO A 66 2.12 9.22 -6.08
CA PRO A 66 2.23 7.95 -6.80
C PRO A 66 1.49 6.79 -6.11
N LEU A 67 1.19 5.76 -6.90
CA LEU A 67 0.85 4.40 -6.43
C LEU A 67 1.84 3.39 -7.01
N ALA A 68 1.90 2.17 -6.45
CA ALA A 68 2.70 1.08 -7.03
C ALA A 68 1.93 -0.25 -7.09
N ILE A 69 2.22 -1.03 -8.13
CA ILE A 69 1.89 -2.46 -8.20
C ILE A 69 3.19 -3.22 -7.95
N ILE A 70 3.19 -4.08 -6.94
CA ILE A 70 4.39 -4.76 -6.45
C ILE A 70 4.18 -6.27 -6.57
N SER A 71 4.98 -6.91 -7.43
CA SER A 71 5.09 -8.36 -7.49
C SER A 71 6.06 -8.82 -6.40
N VAL A 72 5.64 -9.78 -5.59
CA VAL A 72 6.43 -10.35 -4.49
C VAL A 72 6.71 -11.83 -4.71
N ASP A 73 7.89 -12.28 -4.28
CA ASP A 73 8.21 -13.70 -4.16
C ASP A 73 7.69 -14.23 -2.81
N LYS A 74 6.88 -15.28 -2.85
CA LYS A 74 6.23 -15.83 -1.64
C LYS A 74 7.24 -16.37 -0.63
N SER A 75 8.28 -17.05 -1.10
CA SER A 75 9.29 -17.69 -0.24
C SER A 75 10.19 -16.65 0.42
N LEU A 76 10.62 -15.65 -0.34
CA LEU A 76 11.42 -14.54 0.18
C LEU A 76 10.58 -13.67 1.13
N LEU A 77 9.31 -13.39 0.80
CA LEU A 77 8.42 -12.66 1.69
C LEU A 77 8.21 -13.42 3.00
N PHE A 78 7.96 -14.73 2.95
CA PHE A 78 7.89 -15.57 4.15
C PHE A 78 9.18 -15.48 4.99
N THR A 79 10.34 -15.58 4.35
CA THR A 79 11.64 -15.48 5.02
C THR A 79 11.82 -14.12 5.70
N SER A 80 11.44 -13.02 5.05
CA SER A 80 11.50 -11.68 5.65
C SER A 80 10.51 -11.52 6.80
N LEU A 81 9.28 -12.03 6.68
CA LEU A 81 8.31 -12.06 7.79
C LEU A 81 8.82 -12.88 8.98
N LYS A 82 9.54 -13.98 8.72
CA LYS A 82 10.19 -14.81 9.76
C LYS A 82 11.28 -14.03 10.48
N ASN A 83 12.18 -13.40 9.72
CA ASN A 83 13.31 -12.64 10.27
C ASN A 83 12.84 -11.42 11.09
N ASP A 84 11.73 -10.80 10.70
CA ASP A 84 11.16 -9.63 11.36
C ASP A 84 10.12 -9.99 12.44
N ASN A 85 10.00 -11.27 12.84
CA ASN A 85 9.08 -11.75 13.88
C ASN A 85 7.58 -11.44 13.61
N MET A 86 7.17 -11.52 12.35
CA MET A 86 5.78 -11.24 11.91
C MET A 86 4.91 -12.50 11.76
N LEU A 87 5.46 -13.70 11.95
CA LEU A 87 4.74 -14.96 11.74
C LEU A 87 3.55 -15.16 12.68
N GLU A 88 3.67 -14.75 13.95
CA GLU A 88 2.56 -14.86 14.91
C GLU A 88 1.38 -13.95 14.53
N LYS A 89 1.67 -12.73 14.09
CA LYS A 89 0.64 -11.74 13.71
C LYS A 89 -0.07 -12.13 12.40
N THR A 90 0.66 -12.69 11.45
CA THR A 90 0.14 -13.12 10.14
C THR A 90 -0.48 -14.52 10.18
N GLY A 91 -0.11 -15.33 11.17
CA GLY A 91 -0.46 -16.75 11.24
C GLY A 91 0.12 -17.58 10.10
N VAL A 92 1.18 -17.09 9.45
CA VAL A 92 1.90 -17.78 8.37
C VAL A 92 2.98 -18.67 8.97
N ASN A 93 3.19 -19.84 8.38
CA ASN A 93 4.23 -20.80 8.74
C ASN A 93 4.70 -21.58 7.51
N GLU A 94 5.75 -22.40 7.70
CA GLU A 94 6.37 -23.16 6.60
C GLU A 94 5.41 -24.12 5.87
N LYS A 95 4.29 -24.51 6.49
CA LYS A 95 3.31 -25.42 5.87
C LYS A 95 2.22 -24.71 5.09
N ASN A 96 2.01 -23.40 5.32
CA ASN A 96 0.86 -22.69 4.74
C ASN A 96 1.22 -21.40 4.00
N TYR A 97 2.49 -21.00 3.97
CA TYR A 97 2.88 -19.72 3.35
C TYR A 97 2.54 -19.66 1.86
N GLU A 98 2.62 -20.77 1.13
CA GLU A 98 2.27 -20.81 -0.30
C GLU A 98 0.79 -20.50 -0.55
N ASP A 99 -0.08 -21.02 0.31
CA ASP A 99 -1.53 -20.84 0.23
C ASP A 99 -1.99 -19.51 0.87
N LYS A 100 -1.23 -19.00 1.84
CA LYS A 100 -1.57 -17.76 2.56
C LYS A 100 -0.99 -16.50 1.94
N LEU A 101 0.08 -16.58 1.16
CA LEU A 101 0.70 -15.42 0.50
C LEU A 101 0.23 -15.35 -0.95
N ILE A 102 -1.09 -15.21 -1.14
CA ILE A 102 -1.77 -15.12 -2.44
C ILE A 102 -2.43 -13.74 -2.61
N ASP A 103 -2.85 -13.39 -3.82
CA ASP A 103 -3.35 -12.04 -4.13
C ASP A 103 -4.58 -11.65 -3.29
N GLU A 104 -5.42 -12.62 -2.94
CA GLU A 104 -6.62 -12.48 -2.11
C GLU A 104 -6.32 -12.03 -0.68
N THR A 105 -5.16 -12.42 -0.14
CA THR A 105 -4.76 -12.17 1.25
C THR A 105 -3.65 -11.13 1.36
N LEU A 106 -2.78 -11.00 0.34
CA LEU A 106 -1.65 -10.08 0.35
C LEU A 106 -2.06 -8.62 0.44
N ASN A 107 -3.27 -8.27 0.04
CA ASN A 107 -3.78 -6.90 0.14
C ASN A 107 -4.50 -6.61 1.47
N GLU A 108 -4.45 -7.53 2.43
CA GLU A 108 -4.82 -7.26 3.82
C GLU A 108 -3.85 -6.26 4.46
N THR A 109 -4.36 -5.44 5.38
CA THR A 109 -3.63 -4.34 6.03
C THR A 109 -2.29 -4.78 6.61
N ILE A 110 -2.20 -5.97 7.21
CA ILE A 110 -0.97 -6.45 7.83
C ILE A 110 0.21 -6.59 6.86
N TYR A 111 -0.02 -7.09 5.64
CA TYR A 111 1.04 -7.26 4.65
C TYR A 111 1.33 -5.94 3.94
N VAL A 112 0.28 -5.18 3.62
CA VAL A 112 0.42 -3.85 3.00
C VAL A 112 1.24 -2.93 3.90
N ASP A 113 0.95 -2.89 5.19
CA ASP A 113 1.67 -2.06 6.15
C ASP A 113 3.10 -2.53 6.35
N TYR A 114 3.34 -3.85 6.41
CA TYR A 114 4.68 -4.41 6.47
C TYR A 114 5.52 -4.02 5.24
N VAL A 115 4.99 -4.15 4.02
CA VAL A 115 5.72 -3.76 2.81
C VAL A 115 5.96 -2.25 2.77
N LYS A 116 4.97 -1.44 3.17
CA LYS A 116 5.15 0.02 3.28
C LYS A 116 6.23 0.39 4.28
N GLU A 117 6.34 -0.31 5.41
CA GLU A 117 7.41 -0.09 6.38
C GLU A 117 8.77 -0.30 5.72
N LYS A 118 8.96 -1.40 4.99
CA LYS A 118 10.20 -1.66 4.23
C LYS A 118 10.48 -0.63 3.14
N MET A 119 9.45 -0.18 2.42
CA MET A 119 9.58 0.92 1.48
C MET A 119 10.02 2.22 2.18
N MET A 120 9.46 2.52 3.35
CA MET A 120 9.81 3.72 4.11
C MET A 120 11.23 3.67 4.68
N GLU A 121 11.74 2.50 5.07
CA GLU A 121 13.14 2.30 5.47
C GLU A 121 14.10 2.72 4.33
N LEU A 122 13.86 2.24 3.10
CA LEU A 122 14.67 2.63 1.94
C LEU A 122 14.52 4.12 1.60
N TYR A 123 13.29 4.64 1.60
CA TYR A 123 13.03 6.05 1.32
C TYR A 123 13.78 6.99 2.27
N LYS A 124 13.84 6.68 3.57
CA LYS A 124 14.58 7.46 4.58
C LYS A 124 16.08 7.56 4.30
N GLY A 125 16.65 6.62 3.56
CA GLY A 125 18.04 6.66 3.10
C GLY A 125 18.28 7.55 1.87
N THR A 126 17.24 8.15 1.30
CA THR A 126 17.31 9.00 0.11
C THR A 126 17.10 10.48 0.44
N ASN A 127 17.43 11.35 -0.50
CA ASN A 127 17.12 12.79 -0.43
C ASN A 127 15.84 13.16 -1.20
N LEU A 128 14.94 12.20 -1.44
CA LEU A 128 13.75 12.41 -2.24
C LEU A 128 12.69 13.20 -1.47
N SER A 129 12.05 14.14 -2.17
CA SER A 129 10.94 14.94 -1.62
C SER A 129 9.74 14.06 -1.23
N ARG A 130 8.93 14.54 -0.27
CA ARG A 130 7.78 13.79 0.27
C ARG A 130 6.73 13.37 -0.77
N TYR A 131 6.61 14.10 -1.89
CA TYR A 131 5.70 13.73 -2.97
C TYR A 131 6.12 12.46 -3.72
N ASN A 132 7.32 11.92 -3.47
CA ASN A 132 7.77 10.63 -3.99
C ASN A 132 7.31 9.44 -3.12
N ILE A 133 6.75 9.69 -1.93
CA ILE A 133 6.30 8.62 -1.03
C ILE A 133 5.08 7.93 -1.63
N ILE A 134 5.15 6.61 -1.76
CA ILE A 134 4.08 5.77 -2.30
C ILE A 134 3.17 5.29 -1.16
N ASN A 135 2.05 5.96 -0.97
CA ASN A 135 1.07 5.62 0.07
C ASN A 135 0.05 4.55 -0.34
N HIS A 136 -0.07 4.29 -1.65
CA HIS A 136 -1.02 3.31 -2.19
C HIS A 136 -0.26 2.24 -2.96
N ILE A 137 -0.31 1.00 -2.45
CA ILE A 137 0.32 -0.15 -3.08
C ILE A 137 -0.69 -1.27 -3.27
N TYR A 138 -0.51 -2.03 -4.34
CA TYR A 138 -1.18 -3.31 -4.56
C TYR A 138 -0.13 -4.41 -4.59
N LEU A 139 -0.31 -5.44 -3.77
CA LEU A 139 0.59 -6.59 -3.69
C LEU A 139 0.04 -7.75 -4.53
N THR A 140 0.89 -8.37 -5.33
CA THR A 140 0.56 -9.56 -6.12
C THR A 140 1.68 -10.59 -6.04
N SER A 141 1.30 -11.85 -5.88
CA SER A 141 2.17 -13.04 -5.97
C SER A 141 2.11 -13.70 -7.34
N LYS A 142 1.33 -13.15 -8.28
CA LYS A 142 1.20 -13.68 -9.64
C LYS A 142 2.56 -13.71 -10.32
N ILE A 143 2.84 -14.82 -11.01
CA ILE A 143 4.07 -14.99 -11.78
C ILE A 143 4.03 -14.07 -13.00
N TRP A 144 5.09 -13.27 -13.18
CA TRP A 144 5.26 -12.41 -14.35
C TRP A 144 6.19 -13.08 -15.34
N ASP A 145 5.71 -13.26 -16.57
CA ASP A 145 6.42 -13.94 -17.65
C ASP A 145 6.23 -13.21 -18.99
N THR A 146 6.80 -13.78 -20.06
CA THR A 146 6.72 -13.19 -21.39
C THR A 146 5.31 -13.22 -22.01
N ASN A 147 4.42 -14.08 -21.50
CA ASN A 147 3.05 -14.21 -21.96
C ASN A 147 2.15 -13.11 -21.39
N ASN A 148 2.42 -12.67 -20.17
CA ASN A 148 1.69 -11.57 -19.53
C ASN A 148 2.49 -10.25 -19.59
N TYR A 149 3.19 -9.92 -18.52
CA TYR A 149 3.69 -8.59 -18.19
C TYR A 149 5.13 -8.35 -18.58
N LEU A 150 5.87 -9.34 -19.08
CA LEU A 150 7.26 -9.16 -19.51
C LEU A 150 7.40 -9.24 -21.03
N THR A 151 8.34 -8.46 -21.56
CA THR A 151 8.85 -8.61 -22.92
C THR A 151 9.86 -9.76 -22.98
N PRO A 152 10.25 -10.25 -24.17
CA PRO A 152 11.33 -11.24 -24.30
C PRO A 152 12.66 -10.80 -23.66
N THR A 153 12.91 -9.50 -23.54
CA THR A 153 14.07 -8.93 -22.83
C THR A 153 13.80 -8.66 -21.35
N LEU A 154 12.76 -9.28 -20.77
CA LEU A 154 12.35 -9.20 -19.36
C LEU A 154 11.99 -7.79 -18.86
N LYS A 155 11.75 -6.83 -19.77
CA LYS A 155 11.22 -5.51 -19.41
C LYS A 155 9.71 -5.57 -19.23
N VAL A 156 9.18 -4.83 -18.26
CA VAL A 156 7.74 -4.78 -17.96
C VAL A 156 6.95 -4.09 -19.08
N LYS A 157 5.89 -4.74 -19.56
CA LYS A 157 4.85 -4.21 -20.47
C LYS A 157 3.86 -3.35 -19.69
N ARG A 158 4.28 -2.15 -19.27
CA ARG A 158 3.51 -1.23 -18.41
C ARG A 158 2.06 -1.03 -18.84
N PHE A 159 1.81 -0.79 -20.12
CA PHE A 159 0.46 -0.58 -20.63
C PHE A 159 -0.48 -1.77 -20.35
N HIS A 160 0.01 -3.00 -20.56
CA HIS A 160 -0.77 -4.20 -20.30
C HIS A 160 -0.99 -4.40 -18.80
N LEU A 161 0.05 -4.19 -17.98
CA LEU A 161 -0.06 -4.27 -16.53
C LEU A 161 -1.09 -3.26 -15.99
N PHE A 162 -1.01 -1.99 -16.37
CA PHE A 162 -1.95 -0.96 -15.90
C PHE A 162 -3.38 -1.22 -16.36
N LYS A 163 -3.57 -1.83 -17.53
CA LYS A 163 -4.89 -2.25 -17.99
C LYS A 163 -5.48 -3.34 -17.08
N ASP A 164 -4.69 -4.37 -16.76
CA ASP A 164 -5.13 -5.49 -15.92
C ASP A 164 -5.39 -5.07 -14.46
N PHE A 165 -4.61 -4.13 -13.94
CA PHE A 165 -4.74 -3.58 -12.58
C PHE A 165 -5.55 -2.28 -12.53
N SER A 166 -6.29 -1.94 -13.59
CA SER A 166 -7.12 -0.73 -13.67
C SER A 166 -8.10 -0.62 -12.51
N PHE A 167 -8.68 -1.73 -12.06
CA PHE A 167 -9.60 -1.77 -10.91
C PHE A 167 -9.01 -1.09 -9.66
N TYR A 168 -7.73 -1.33 -9.35
CA TYR A 168 -7.08 -0.73 -8.19
C TYR A 168 -6.64 0.71 -8.47
N ILE A 169 -6.11 0.97 -9.67
CA ILE A 169 -5.71 2.31 -10.09
C ILE A 169 -6.90 3.27 -10.01
N ASP A 170 -8.06 2.86 -10.52
CA ASP A 170 -9.28 3.66 -10.51
C ASP A 170 -9.79 3.91 -9.08
N ILE A 171 -9.72 2.91 -8.19
CA ILE A 171 -10.02 3.09 -6.76
C ILE A 171 -9.12 4.17 -6.15
N VAL A 172 -7.81 4.15 -6.43
CA VAL A 172 -6.87 5.13 -5.88
C VAL A 172 -7.10 6.52 -6.48
N LYS A 173 -7.34 6.62 -7.80
CA LYS A 173 -7.70 7.89 -8.45
C LYS A 173 -8.94 8.51 -7.82
N GLN A 174 -9.98 7.70 -7.59
CA GLN A 174 -11.20 8.18 -6.95
C GLN A 174 -10.93 8.75 -5.55
N LYS A 175 -10.07 8.11 -4.76
CA LYS A 175 -9.65 8.64 -3.44
C LYS A 175 -9.00 10.03 -3.53
N TYR A 176 -8.17 10.27 -4.54
CA TYR A 176 -7.57 11.59 -4.75
C TYR A 176 -8.60 12.63 -5.20
N VAL A 177 -9.51 12.27 -6.10
CA VAL A 177 -10.61 13.15 -6.52
C VAL A 177 -11.49 13.53 -5.33
N ASP A 178 -11.83 12.59 -4.45
CA ASP A 178 -12.67 12.83 -3.29
C ASP A 178 -11.97 13.71 -2.24
N LYS A 179 -10.66 13.53 -2.06
CA LYS A 179 -9.82 14.40 -1.23
C LYS A 179 -9.84 15.86 -1.72
N LEU A 180 -9.78 16.08 -3.03
CA LEU A 180 -9.87 17.41 -3.63
C LEU A 180 -11.26 18.04 -3.43
N LYS A 181 -12.33 17.26 -3.55
CA LYS A 181 -13.71 17.73 -3.32
C LYS A 181 -13.99 18.06 -1.85
N GLY A 182 -13.48 17.25 -0.92
CA GLY A 182 -13.63 17.49 0.52
C GLY A 182 -13.02 18.80 0.99
N ASN A 183 -11.91 19.22 0.38
CA ASN A 183 -11.22 20.48 0.69
C ASN A 183 -11.97 21.74 0.19
N ASN A 184 -12.92 21.60 -0.74
CA ASN A 184 -13.68 22.74 -1.28
C ASN A 184 -14.97 23.05 -0.49
N SER A 185 -15.30 22.29 0.56
CA SER A 185 -16.54 22.44 1.33
C SER A 185 -16.45 23.33 2.57
N SER A 186 -15.27 23.87 2.89
CA SER A 186 -15.02 24.74 4.05
C SER A 186 -14.53 26.12 3.62
N SER A 187 -15.36 26.84 2.86
CA SER A 187 -15.22 28.29 2.64
C SER A 187 -16.57 28.91 2.27
N VAL A 188 -17.53 28.87 3.19
CA VAL A 188 -18.65 29.82 3.20
C VAL A 188 -18.55 30.64 4.48
N ASN A 189 -17.79 31.74 4.40
CA ASN A 189 -17.80 32.78 5.42
C ASN A 189 -19.12 33.56 5.30
N ASN A 190 -20.08 33.25 6.19
CA ASN A 190 -21.19 34.16 6.47
C ASN A 190 -20.67 35.29 7.38
N GLY A 191 -20.27 36.40 6.78
CA GLY A 191 -20.04 37.65 7.50
C GLY A 191 -21.37 38.26 7.94
N LYS A 192 -21.75 38.07 9.20
CA LYS A 192 -22.70 38.96 9.88
C LYS A 192 -21.95 39.81 10.89
N LYS A 193 -22.08 41.13 10.69
CA LYS A 193 -21.66 42.20 11.59
C LYS A 193 -22.48 42.11 12.88
N ASP A 194 -21.82 42.12 14.03
CA ASP A 194 -22.45 42.38 15.33
C ASP A 194 -21.99 43.74 15.86
N GLU A 195 -22.94 44.69 15.90
CA GLU A 195 -22.86 45.91 16.70
C GLU A 195 -23.24 45.57 18.15
N LYS A 196 -22.42 46.07 19.09
CA LYS A 196 -22.66 46.01 20.53
C LYS A 196 -23.89 46.84 20.92
N LYS A 197 -24.74 46.29 21.81
CA LYS A 197 -25.48 47.07 22.82
C LYS A 197 -25.61 46.30 24.13
N GLU A 198 -25.41 47.04 25.20
CA GLU A 198 -25.39 46.65 26.61
C GLU A 198 -26.79 46.53 27.24
N GLU A 199 -26.75 45.92 28.43
CA GLU A 199 -27.60 46.09 29.62
C GLU A 199 -28.91 45.30 29.78
N LYS A 200 -28.88 44.52 30.87
CA LYS A 200 -29.77 44.54 32.05
C LYS A 200 -30.66 43.32 32.34
N ASP A 201 -30.40 42.84 33.55
CA ASP A 201 -31.34 42.40 34.59
C ASP A 201 -32.06 41.04 34.52
N SER A 202 -31.59 40.18 35.44
CA SER A 202 -32.31 39.77 36.65
C SER A 202 -32.89 38.35 36.74
N LYS A 203 -32.58 37.75 37.91
CA LYS A 203 -33.35 36.75 38.68
C LYS A 203 -33.43 35.32 38.10
N LYS A 204 -33.50 34.26 38.90
CA LYS A 204 -33.19 33.88 40.30
C LYS A 204 -33.69 32.42 40.40
N LEU A 205 -33.03 31.61 41.23
CA LEU A 205 -33.56 30.41 41.94
C LEU A 205 -33.96 29.21 41.07
N SER A 206 -33.25 28.08 41.14
CA SER A 206 -33.13 27.08 42.23
C SER A 206 -34.32 26.12 42.34
N ASN A 207 -33.97 24.83 42.30
CA ASN A 207 -34.45 23.68 43.08
C ASN A 207 -34.38 22.45 42.15
N GLU A 208 -33.50 21.46 42.40
CA GLU A 208 -33.72 20.34 43.34
C GLU A 208 -35.08 19.66 43.09
N SER A 209 -35.23 18.34 42.95
CA SER A 209 -34.47 17.23 43.52
C SER A 209 -35.06 15.87 43.02
N ILE A 210 -34.24 14.80 43.04
CA ILE A 210 -34.57 13.43 43.56
C ILE A 210 -35.63 12.59 42.75
N SER A 211 -35.59 11.28 42.50
CA SER A 211 -34.87 10.09 43.00
C SER A 211 -35.10 8.86 42.10
N LYS A 212 -34.07 7.99 42.07
CA LYS A 212 -34.04 6.53 42.32
C LYS A 212 -35.03 5.57 41.61
N GLY A 213 -34.46 4.45 41.12
CA GLY A 213 -35.18 3.16 41.05
C GLY A 213 -34.55 2.11 40.13
N HIS A 214 -33.52 1.40 40.59
CA HIS A 214 -33.22 -0.01 40.25
C HIS A 214 -33.95 -0.89 41.32
N PRO A 215 -34.09 -2.25 41.28
CA PRO A 215 -33.24 -3.25 40.58
C PRO A 215 -33.90 -4.62 40.17
N ASN A 216 -33.04 -5.56 39.69
CA ASN A 216 -33.00 -7.04 39.87
C ASN A 216 -33.95 -8.02 39.11
N ASP A 217 -33.35 -9.05 38.48
CA ASP A 217 -33.23 -10.47 38.93
C ASP A 217 -33.19 -11.44 37.69
N MET A 218 -32.07 -12.11 37.33
CA MET A 218 -31.48 -13.40 37.77
C MET A 218 -31.98 -14.72 37.10
N ARG A 219 -30.98 -15.61 36.87
CA ARG A 219 -30.98 -17.10 36.65
C ARG A 219 -31.11 -17.60 35.21
N LYS A 220 -30.48 -18.71 34.76
CA LYS A 220 -29.32 -19.60 35.05
C LYS A 220 -29.63 -20.90 34.26
N HIS A 221 -28.67 -21.51 33.56
CA HIS A 221 -28.38 -22.97 33.64
C HIS A 221 -27.28 -23.43 32.65
N GLU A 222 -26.37 -24.26 33.17
CA GLU A 222 -25.28 -25.01 32.53
C GLU A 222 -25.72 -26.44 32.16
N ASN A 223 -25.07 -27.11 31.18
CA ASN A 223 -24.09 -28.20 31.39
C ASN A 223 -23.82 -29.13 30.16
N HIS A 224 -22.51 -29.36 29.92
CA HIS A 224 -21.76 -30.58 29.53
C HIS A 224 -22.24 -31.59 28.44
N VAL A 225 -21.32 -32.08 27.60
CA VAL A 225 -20.57 -33.37 27.75
C VAL A 225 -19.62 -33.62 26.54
N GLU A 226 -18.46 -34.20 26.87
CA GLU A 226 -17.29 -34.66 26.11
C GLU A 226 -17.50 -35.94 25.29
N ASN A 227 -16.69 -36.20 24.25
CA ASN A 227 -16.37 -37.57 23.85
C ASN A 227 -15.00 -37.69 23.16
N LYS A 228 -14.28 -38.77 23.51
CA LYS A 228 -12.87 -39.06 23.25
C LYS A 228 -12.72 -40.52 22.81
N LYS A 229 -11.90 -40.83 21.79
CA LYS A 229 -11.25 -42.15 21.51
C LYS A 229 -10.41 -42.07 20.21
N VAL A 230 -9.37 -42.86 19.91
CA VAL A 230 -8.08 -43.25 20.54
C VAL A 230 -7.29 -43.98 19.42
N LYS A 231 -5.98 -43.67 19.29
CA LYS A 231 -4.80 -44.39 18.73
C LYS A 231 -4.92 -45.53 17.70
N LEU A 232 -3.97 -45.54 16.75
CA LEU A 232 -3.03 -46.66 16.52
C LEU A 232 -1.68 -46.17 15.96
N ARG A 233 -0.60 -46.79 16.44
CA ARG A 233 0.82 -46.61 16.08
C ARG A 233 1.22 -47.83 15.24
N VAL A 234 2.03 -47.66 14.19
CA VAL A 234 2.92 -48.72 13.68
C VAL A 234 4.25 -48.08 13.24
N THR A 235 5.33 -48.64 13.78
CA THR A 235 6.75 -48.42 13.45
C THR A 235 7.16 -49.32 12.28
N ASN A 236 8.16 -48.92 11.48
CA ASN A 236 9.39 -49.70 11.24
C ASN A 236 10.32 -49.07 10.17
N ASN A 237 11.58 -48.88 10.60
CA ASN A 237 12.87 -49.18 9.96
C ASN A 237 13.24 -48.74 8.52
N THR A 238 14.33 -47.94 8.48
CA THR A 238 15.65 -48.22 7.87
C THR A 238 15.73 -48.75 6.43
N GLN A 239 16.37 -48.01 5.53
CA GLN A 239 17.65 -48.40 4.88
C GLN A 239 18.20 -47.33 3.92
N GLU A 240 19.52 -47.11 4.03
CA GLU A 240 20.41 -46.50 3.04
C GLU A 240 20.42 -47.29 1.72
N HIS A 241 20.61 -46.61 0.58
CA HIS A 241 21.67 -46.93 -0.39
C HIS A 241 21.76 -45.90 -1.54
N GLU A 242 22.89 -45.20 -1.57
CA GLU A 242 23.84 -45.12 -2.69
C GLU A 242 23.40 -45.03 -4.17
N ARG A 243 24.12 -44.10 -4.84
CA ARG A 243 24.82 -44.20 -6.15
C ARG A 243 24.20 -43.54 -7.40
N ASN A 244 24.94 -42.51 -7.84
CA ASN A 244 25.50 -42.26 -9.18
C ASN A 244 24.57 -42.24 -10.41
N LYS A 245 24.40 -41.04 -10.98
CA LYS A 245 25.00 -40.65 -12.28
C LYS A 245 24.92 -39.14 -12.48
#